data_AF-A0A353BC37-F1
#
_entry.id   AF-A0A353BC37-F1
#
_cell.length_a   1.000
_cell.length_b   1.000
_cell.length_c   1.000
_cell.angle_alpha   90.00
_cell.angle_beta   90.00
_cell.angle_gamma   90.00
#
_symmetry.space_group_name_H-M   'P 1'
#
loop_
_entity.id
_entity.type
_entity.pdbx_description
1 polymer ?
#
loop_
_entity_poly.entity_id
_entity_poly.type
_entity_poly.pdbx_seq_one_letter_code
_entity_poly.pdbx_strand_id
1 'polypeptide(L)'
;MPNVILLQSKRMAFISLNSNLSGESIQLTPISVGKSHGEFELSINGQHWDGDHEHSIRLTSESILLSCDRLRELVTRLHDWLNAIDGGRLPFTGEFALTDDAAHVELVLVFADRPDTISSDDKPVVTAHFRIGRLIGESSFVTDQSCLSLFADEIGRTLT
;
A
#
# COMPACT_ATOMS: atom_id res chain seq x y z
N MET A 1 -1.41 -36.04 31.62
CA MET A 1 -1.18 -35.70 30.20
C MET A 1 -1.38 -34.21 30.05
N PRO A 2 -0.36 -33.41 29.71
CA PRO A 2 -0.55 -31.99 29.49
C PRO A 2 -1.14 -31.77 28.10
N ASN A 3 -2.29 -31.08 28.05
CA ASN A 3 -2.88 -30.55 26.83
C ASN A 3 -1.92 -29.51 26.26
N VAL A 4 -1.27 -29.84 25.15
CA VAL A 4 -0.57 -28.87 24.31
C VAL A 4 -1.65 -28.18 23.48
N ILE A 5 -2.00 -26.96 23.88
CA ILE A 5 -2.76 -26.06 23.01
C ILE A 5 -1.79 -25.66 21.89
N LEU A 6 -1.95 -26.29 20.72
CA LEU A 6 -1.41 -25.74 19.49
C LEU A 6 -2.08 -24.39 19.27
N LEU A 7 -1.40 -23.30 19.64
CA LEU A 7 -1.65 -22.00 19.05
C LEU A 7 -1.32 -22.14 17.57
N GLN A 8 -2.32 -22.49 16.77
CA GLN A 8 -2.27 -22.22 15.34
C GLN A 8 -2.09 -20.70 15.23
N SER A 9 -0.85 -20.27 15.01
CA SER A 9 -0.58 -18.95 14.48
C SER A 9 -1.34 -18.89 13.16
N LYS A 10 -2.57 -18.36 13.23
CA LYS A 10 -3.28 -17.85 12.07
C LYS A 10 -2.31 -16.81 11.53
N ARG A 11 -1.53 -17.13 10.49
CA ARG A 11 -0.72 -16.12 9.80
C ARG A 11 -1.71 -15.01 9.48
N MET A 12 -1.59 -13.87 10.15
CA MET A 12 -2.36 -12.70 9.76
C MET A 12 -1.93 -12.42 8.33
N ALA A 13 -2.90 -12.44 7.41
CA ALA A 13 -2.63 -12.12 6.03
C ALA A 13 -2.10 -10.68 6.02
N PHE A 14 -0.92 -10.47 5.47
CA PHE A 14 -0.42 -9.13 5.21
C PHE A 14 -0.98 -8.68 3.86
N ILE A 15 -1.23 -7.38 3.75
CA ILE A 15 -1.60 -6.72 2.51
C ILE A 15 -0.28 -6.26 1.87
N SER A 16 -0.06 -6.54 0.59
CA SER A 16 1.16 -6.12 -0.11
C SER A 16 0.87 -5.52 -1.48
N LEU A 17 1.54 -4.42 -1.75
CA LEU A 17 1.68 -3.86 -3.08
C LEU A 17 3.15 -3.91 -3.46
N ASN A 18 3.47 -4.61 -4.53
CA ASN A 18 4.86 -4.90 -4.92
C ASN A 18 5.16 -4.31 -6.29
N SER A 19 6.42 -3.93 -6.51
CA SER A 19 6.90 -3.64 -7.85
C SER A 19 6.98 -4.90 -8.70
N ASN A 20 6.76 -4.73 -10.01
CA ASN A 20 6.96 -5.79 -10.99
C ASN A 20 8.39 -5.89 -11.52
N LEU A 21 9.19 -4.84 -11.37
CA LEU A 21 10.49 -4.71 -12.03
C LEU A 21 11.65 -4.65 -11.04
N SER A 22 11.36 -4.44 -9.77
CA SER A 22 12.37 -4.12 -8.75
C SER A 22 11.90 -4.58 -7.36
N GLY A 23 12.70 -4.28 -6.33
CA GLY A 23 12.49 -4.81 -4.97
C GLY A 23 11.53 -4.01 -4.11
N GLU A 24 10.97 -2.91 -4.61
CA GLU A 24 10.14 -1.99 -3.84
C GLU A 24 8.78 -2.61 -3.52
N SER A 25 8.28 -2.29 -2.34
CA SER A 25 6.99 -2.74 -1.87
C SER A 25 6.47 -1.90 -0.71
N ILE A 26 5.14 -1.91 -0.59
CA ILE A 26 4.42 -1.41 0.58
C ILE A 26 3.70 -2.61 1.17
N GLN A 27 3.88 -2.82 2.47
CA GLN A 27 3.22 -3.90 3.20
C GLN A 27 2.49 -3.34 4.42
N LEU A 28 1.26 -3.80 4.61
CA LEU A 28 0.44 -3.50 5.78
C LEU A 28 0.11 -4.81 6.48
N THR A 29 0.56 -4.97 7.71
CA THR A 29 0.20 -6.12 8.55
C THR A 29 -0.89 -5.67 9.53
N PRO A 30 -2.12 -6.19 9.44
CA PRO A 30 -3.18 -5.79 10.37
C PRO A 30 -2.83 -6.24 11.79
N ILE A 31 -2.89 -5.33 12.75
CA ILE A 31 -2.82 -5.62 14.20
C ILE A 31 -4.24 -5.78 14.74
N SER A 32 -5.10 -4.81 14.43
CA SER A 32 -6.52 -4.83 14.79
C SER A 32 -7.34 -4.08 13.74
N VAL A 33 -8.53 -4.57 13.39
CA VAL A 33 -9.38 -3.92 12.38
C VAL A 33 -10.75 -3.64 12.98
N GLY A 34 -11.07 -2.36 13.11
CA GLY A 34 -12.37 -1.87 13.56
C GLY A 34 -13.26 -1.44 12.38
N LYS A 35 -14.43 -0.88 12.71
CA LYS A 35 -15.41 -0.45 11.70
C LYS A 35 -14.92 0.74 10.88
N SER A 36 -14.42 1.77 11.56
CA SER A 36 -13.95 3.02 10.95
C SER A 36 -12.45 3.06 10.74
N HIS A 37 -11.67 2.44 11.63
CA HIS A 37 -10.22 2.45 11.59
C HIS A 37 -9.65 1.05 11.84
N GLY A 38 -8.51 0.76 11.22
CA GLY A 38 -7.66 -0.36 11.59
C GLY A 38 -6.27 0.11 11.99
N GLU A 39 -5.66 -0.61 12.92
CA GLU A 39 -4.27 -0.47 13.31
C GLU A 39 -3.42 -1.48 12.52
N PHE A 40 -2.36 -0.98 11.90
CA PHE A 40 -1.48 -1.76 11.03
C PHE A 40 -0.01 -1.50 11.37
N GLU A 41 0.83 -2.52 11.24
CA GLU A 41 2.25 -2.32 11.02
C GLU A 41 2.46 -1.93 9.55
N LEU A 42 3.27 -0.92 9.29
CA LEU A 42 3.65 -0.49 7.95
C LEU A 42 5.10 -0.85 7.69
N SER A 43 5.36 -1.49 6.56
CA SER A 43 6.71 -1.67 6.01
C SER A 43 6.76 -1.09 4.60
N ILE A 44 7.74 -0.23 4.35
CA ILE A 44 8.05 0.31 3.02
C ILE A 44 9.47 -0.09 2.68
N ASN A 45 9.63 -0.83 1.60
CA ASN A 45 10.91 -1.11 0.97
C ASN A 45 10.97 -0.32 -0.33
N GLY A 46 12.02 0.47 -0.52
CA GLY A 46 11.99 1.53 -1.51
C GLY A 46 13.36 2.03 -1.92
N GLN A 47 13.33 2.96 -2.85
CA GLN A 47 14.46 3.82 -3.17
C GLN A 47 14.10 5.26 -2.84
N HIS A 48 15.06 5.98 -2.26
CA HIS A 48 14.97 7.40 -1.99
C HIS A 48 16.13 8.11 -2.67
N TRP A 49 15.82 9.23 -3.30
CA TRP A 49 16.79 10.10 -3.93
C TRP A 49 17.07 11.30 -3.03
N ASP A 50 18.29 11.42 -2.52
CA ASP A 50 18.68 12.53 -1.63
C ASP A 50 19.29 13.74 -2.36
N GLY A 51 19.33 13.67 -3.70
CA GLY A 51 19.86 14.70 -4.59
C GLY A 51 21.13 14.26 -5.31
N ASP A 52 21.99 13.47 -4.66
CA ASP A 52 23.27 13.04 -5.20
C ASP A 52 23.35 11.53 -5.43
N HIS A 53 22.65 10.73 -4.62
CA HIS A 53 22.67 9.28 -4.73
C HIS A 53 21.31 8.64 -4.46
N GLU A 54 21.14 7.46 -5.04
CA GLU A 54 20.04 6.56 -4.72
C GLU A 54 20.35 5.77 -3.45
N HIS A 55 19.44 5.82 -2.49
CA HIS A 55 19.55 5.08 -1.24
C HIS A 55 18.39 4.10 -1.09
N SER A 56 18.71 2.84 -0.80
CA SER A 56 17.68 1.89 -0.39
C SER A 56 17.08 2.34 0.94
N ILE A 57 15.76 2.51 0.95
CA ILE A 57 15.00 2.73 2.18
C ILE A 57 14.34 1.42 2.59
N ARG A 58 14.46 1.13 3.88
CA ARG A 58 13.56 0.23 4.59
C ARG A 58 13.01 0.97 5.79
N LEU A 59 11.74 1.32 5.72
CA LEU A 59 11.00 1.94 6.81
C LEU A 59 10.04 0.92 7.40
N THR A 60 10.03 0.82 8.72
CA THR A 60 9.02 0.07 9.45
C THR A 60 8.41 0.95 10.54
N SER A 61 7.08 0.98 10.62
CA SER A 61 6.34 1.57 11.73
C SER A 61 5.49 0.50 12.38
N GLU A 62 5.61 0.36 13.70
CA GLU A 62 4.95 -0.68 14.48
C GLU A 62 3.45 -0.44 14.65
N SER A 63 2.98 0.80 14.45
CA SER A 63 1.56 1.10 14.55
C SER A 63 1.24 2.36 13.74
N ILE A 64 0.36 2.21 12.76
CA ILE A 64 -0.30 3.28 12.04
C ILE A 64 -1.81 3.03 12.04
N LEU A 65 -2.59 4.10 12.19
CA LEU A 65 -4.04 4.04 12.10
C LEU A 65 -4.47 4.42 10.69
N LEU A 66 -5.09 3.48 9.99
CA LEU A 66 -5.64 3.68 8.65
C LEU A 66 -7.17 3.74 8.70
N SER A 67 -7.74 4.63 7.89
CA SER A 67 -9.18 4.76 7.71
C SER A 67 -9.69 3.59 6.87
N CYS A 68 -10.59 2.78 7.45
CA CYS A 68 -11.21 1.67 6.75
C CYS A 68 -12.07 2.16 5.58
N ASP A 69 -12.65 3.36 5.66
CA ASP A 69 -13.46 3.93 4.57
C ASP A 69 -12.59 4.37 3.39
N ARG A 70 -11.41 4.94 3.66
CA ARG A 70 -10.43 5.27 2.61
C ARG A 70 -9.84 4.04 1.94
N LEU A 71 -9.57 2.99 2.73
CA LEU A 71 -9.14 1.70 2.18
C LEU A 71 -10.23 1.06 1.30
N ARG A 72 -11.51 1.13 1.71
CA ARG A 72 -12.65 0.65 0.88
C ARG A 72 -12.79 1.47 -0.39
N GLU A 73 -12.66 2.79 -0.30
CA GLU A 73 -12.68 3.69 -1.47
C GLU A 73 -11.59 3.30 -2.49
N LEU A 74 -10.36 3.08 -2.02
CA LEU A 74 -9.26 2.60 -2.86
C LEU A 74 -9.58 1.26 -3.51
N VAL A 75 -10.08 0.28 -2.76
CA VAL A 75 -10.47 -1.03 -3.29
C VAL A 75 -11.54 -0.91 -4.37
N THR A 76 -12.60 -0.15 -4.12
CA THR A 76 -13.66 0.09 -5.11
C THR A 76 -13.10 0.71 -6.38
N ARG A 77 -12.24 1.73 -6.26
CA ARG A 77 -11.64 2.41 -7.42
C ARG A 77 -10.73 1.47 -8.23
N LEU A 78 -9.94 0.63 -7.55
CA LEU A 78 -9.10 -0.36 -8.21
C LEU A 78 -9.95 -1.41 -8.93
N HIS A 79 -10.99 -1.95 -8.29
CA HIS A 79 -11.87 -2.93 -8.91
C HIS A 79 -12.66 -2.34 -10.08
N ASP A 80 -13.15 -1.11 -9.99
CA ASP A 80 -13.84 -0.42 -11.09
C ASP A 80 -12.92 -0.27 -12.31
N TRP A 81 -11.66 0.09 -12.07
CA TRP A 81 -10.66 0.23 -13.13
C TRP A 81 -10.26 -1.12 -13.75
N LEU A 82 -10.00 -2.14 -12.93
CA LEU A 82 -9.64 -3.49 -13.38
C LEU A 82 -10.77 -4.15 -14.19
N ASN A 83 -12.03 -3.86 -13.84
CA ASN A 83 -13.22 -4.43 -14.49
C ASN A 83 -13.82 -3.52 -15.58
N ALA A 84 -13.18 -2.40 -15.91
CA ALA A 84 -13.63 -1.52 -16.98
C ALA A 84 -13.65 -2.26 -18.34
N ILE A 85 -14.43 -1.75 -19.30
CA ILE A 85 -14.64 -2.40 -20.62
C ILE A 85 -13.32 -2.60 -21.38
N ASP A 86 -12.36 -1.70 -21.17
CA ASP A 86 -11.02 -1.74 -21.73
C ASP A 86 -10.04 -2.57 -20.87
N GLY A 87 -10.49 -3.12 -19.74
CA GLY A 87 -9.73 -4.01 -18.86
C GLY A 87 -8.49 -3.35 -18.27
N GLY A 88 -8.62 -2.12 -17.75
CA GLY A 88 -7.50 -1.38 -17.15
C GLY A 88 -6.41 -0.97 -18.15
N ARG A 89 -6.76 -0.81 -19.44
CA ARG A 89 -5.84 -0.33 -20.47
C ARG A 89 -5.69 1.19 -20.52
N LEU A 90 -6.54 1.92 -19.81
CA LEU A 90 -6.35 3.35 -19.55
C LEU A 90 -5.54 3.53 -18.27
N PRO A 91 -4.76 4.62 -18.14
CA PRO A 91 -3.99 4.88 -16.93
C PRO A 91 -4.89 4.96 -15.68
N PHE A 92 -4.56 4.17 -14.65
CA PHE A 92 -5.15 4.37 -13.33
C PHE A 92 -4.52 5.59 -12.68
N THR A 93 -5.35 6.56 -12.31
CA THR A 93 -4.90 7.79 -11.66
C THR A 93 -5.74 8.14 -10.44
N GLY A 94 -5.10 8.74 -9.44
CA GLY A 94 -5.76 9.19 -8.23
C GLY A 94 -4.83 9.34 -7.04
N GLU A 95 -5.30 10.09 -6.04
CA GLU A 95 -4.61 10.29 -4.77
C GLU A 95 -5.50 9.74 -3.65
N PHE A 96 -4.93 8.89 -2.80
CA PHE A 96 -5.65 8.19 -1.75
C PHE A 96 -4.94 8.40 -0.42
N ALA A 97 -5.41 9.38 0.35
CA ALA A 97 -5.00 9.59 1.73
C ALA A 97 -5.61 8.49 2.62
N LEU A 98 -4.78 7.57 3.10
CA LEU A 98 -5.21 6.38 3.85
C LEU A 98 -5.35 6.63 5.36
N THR A 99 -4.79 7.73 5.85
CA THR A 99 -4.88 8.19 7.23
C THR A 99 -5.87 9.34 7.35
N ASP A 100 -6.70 9.36 8.39
CA ASP A 100 -7.43 10.58 8.77
C ASP A 100 -6.44 11.56 9.42
N ASP A 101 -6.63 12.88 9.22
CA ASP A 101 -5.75 13.99 9.65
C ASP A 101 -5.30 13.89 11.13
N ALA A 102 -4.30 13.07 11.39
CA ALA A 102 -3.69 12.85 12.68
C ALA A 102 -2.29 13.45 12.64
N ALA A 103 -1.99 14.34 13.59
CA ALA A 103 -0.84 15.26 13.53
C ALA A 103 0.55 14.61 13.43
N HIS A 104 0.68 13.28 13.42
CA HIS A 104 1.97 12.57 13.46
C HIS A 104 2.13 11.40 12.51
N VAL A 105 1.08 10.96 11.80
CA VAL A 105 1.20 9.87 10.81
C VAL A 105 0.38 10.20 9.58
N GLU A 106 0.99 10.10 8.41
CA GLU A 106 0.36 10.31 7.11
C GLU A 106 0.83 9.23 6.15
N LEU A 107 -0.10 8.63 5.42
CA LEU A 107 0.18 7.73 4.31
C LEU A 107 -0.76 8.06 3.15
N VAL A 108 -0.18 8.53 2.04
CA VAL A 108 -0.91 8.85 0.81
C VAL A 108 -0.35 8.00 -0.31
N LEU A 109 -1.23 7.30 -1.03
CA LEU A 109 -0.88 6.61 -2.26
C LEU A 109 -1.30 7.45 -3.47
N VAL A 110 -0.35 7.82 -4.31
CA VAL A 110 -0.56 8.58 -5.54
C VAL A 110 -0.30 7.67 -6.73
N PHE A 111 -1.29 7.56 -7.60
CA PHE A 111 -1.21 6.88 -8.89
C PHE A 111 -1.18 7.96 -9.97
N ALA A 112 -0.03 8.16 -10.59
CA ALA A 112 0.18 9.19 -11.61
C ALA A 112 1.45 8.90 -12.42
N ASP A 113 1.49 9.35 -13.67
CA ASP A 113 2.70 9.28 -14.49
C ASP A 113 3.84 10.11 -13.88
N ARG A 114 5.06 9.60 -14.02
CA ARG A 114 6.28 10.26 -13.55
C ARG A 114 7.27 10.39 -14.71
N PRO A 115 7.83 11.59 -14.97
CA PRO A 115 8.75 11.80 -16.09
C PRO A 115 10.09 11.07 -15.92
N ASP A 116 10.46 10.70 -14.70
CA ASP A 116 11.67 9.97 -14.33
C ASP A 116 11.46 8.44 -14.28
N THR A 117 10.25 7.94 -14.55
CA THR A 117 9.90 6.52 -14.41
C THR A 117 9.34 5.96 -15.72
N ILE A 118 9.87 4.83 -16.19
CA ILE A 118 9.37 4.16 -17.40
C ILE A 118 8.18 3.28 -17.01
N SER A 119 6.97 3.66 -17.42
CA SER A 119 5.70 2.94 -17.23
C SER A 119 4.92 2.78 -18.54
N SER A 120 3.82 2.02 -18.50
CA SER A 120 2.82 1.91 -19.57
C SER A 120 1.42 2.08 -19.00
N ASP A 121 0.41 2.32 -19.83
CA ASP A 121 -0.96 2.60 -19.38
C ASP A 121 -1.55 1.49 -18.48
N ASP A 122 -1.12 0.23 -18.70
CA ASP A 122 -1.50 -0.96 -17.92
C ASP A 122 -0.58 -1.23 -16.70
N LYS A 123 0.42 -0.36 -16.48
CA LYS A 123 1.43 -0.45 -15.43
C LYS A 123 1.59 0.87 -14.70
N PRO A 124 0.63 1.25 -13.84
CA PRO A 124 0.67 2.53 -13.17
C PRO A 124 1.89 2.65 -12.25
N VAL A 125 2.41 3.87 -12.16
CA VAL A 125 3.38 4.25 -11.14
C VAL A 125 2.62 4.55 -9.85
N VAL A 126 3.07 3.96 -8.76
CA VAL A 126 2.54 4.21 -7.42
C VAL A 126 3.61 4.90 -6.61
N THR A 127 3.28 6.07 -6.08
CA THR A 127 4.10 6.81 -5.13
C THR A 127 3.45 6.75 -3.77
N ALA A 128 4.15 6.18 -2.79
CA ALA A 128 3.77 6.29 -1.39
C ALA A 128 4.46 7.50 -0.77
N HIS A 129 3.69 8.54 -0.44
CA HIS A 129 4.13 9.61 0.43
C HIS A 129 3.82 9.23 1.88
N PHE A 130 4.80 9.39 2.75
CA PHE A 130 4.62 9.06 4.16
C PHE A 130 5.25 10.11 5.06
N ARG A 131 4.60 10.33 6.20
CA ARG A 131 5.14 11.08 7.33
C ARG A 131 4.93 10.29 8.59
N ILE A 132 5.99 9.97 9.33
CA ILE A 132 5.93 9.25 10.60
C ILE A 132 6.77 10.01 11.62
N GLY A 133 6.09 10.76 12.49
CA GLY A 133 6.72 11.72 13.39
C GLY A 133 7.42 12.82 12.61
N ARG A 134 8.77 12.80 12.63
CA ARG A 134 9.64 13.74 11.89
C ARG A 134 10.18 13.17 10.59
N LEU A 135 10.03 11.87 10.36
CA LEU A 135 10.45 11.26 9.11
C LEU A 135 9.43 11.59 8.04
N ILE A 136 9.88 12.16 6.93
CA ILE A 136 9.08 12.45 5.75
C ILE A 136 9.83 11.81 4.59
N GLY A 137 9.10 11.11 3.72
CA GLY A 137 9.70 10.51 2.54
C GLY A 137 8.67 10.15 1.50
N GLU A 138 9.19 9.75 0.34
CA GLU A 138 8.42 9.15 -0.73
C GLU A 138 9.16 7.93 -1.27
N SER A 139 8.39 6.96 -1.75
CA SER A 139 8.92 5.82 -2.50
C SER A 139 7.99 5.57 -3.68
N SER A 140 8.57 5.51 -4.88
CA SER A 140 7.82 5.29 -6.13
C SER A 140 8.22 3.98 -6.76
N PHE A 141 7.25 3.26 -7.33
CA PHE A 141 7.53 2.06 -8.12
C PHE A 141 6.42 1.76 -9.12
N VAL A 142 6.74 0.97 -10.13
CA VAL A 142 5.79 0.50 -11.15
C VAL A 142 5.16 -0.81 -10.71
N THR A 143 3.83 -0.90 -10.78
CA THR A 143 3.04 -2.12 -10.55
C THR A 143 2.19 -2.43 -11.77
N ASP A 144 1.66 -3.66 -11.88
CA ASP A 144 0.72 -4.07 -12.93
C ASP A 144 -0.66 -4.43 -12.36
N GLN A 145 -1.60 -4.73 -13.28
CA GLN A 145 -2.98 -5.10 -12.95
C GLN A 145 -3.07 -6.32 -12.01
N SER A 146 -2.17 -7.30 -12.14
CA SER A 146 -2.20 -8.51 -11.32
C SER A 146 -1.81 -8.22 -9.88
N CYS A 147 -0.78 -7.40 -9.68
CA CYS A 147 -0.36 -6.93 -8.37
C CYS A 147 -1.42 -6.04 -7.71
N LEU A 148 -2.07 -5.14 -8.47
CA LEU A 148 -3.15 -4.29 -7.97
C LEU A 148 -4.41 -5.09 -7.60
N SER A 149 -4.74 -6.12 -8.38
CA SER A 149 -5.86 -7.02 -8.08
C SER A 149 -5.63 -7.76 -6.76
N LEU A 150 -4.44 -8.35 -6.57
CA LEU A 150 -4.06 -9.01 -5.32
C LEU A 150 -4.10 -8.05 -4.12
N PHE A 151 -3.56 -6.84 -4.29
CA PHE A 151 -3.57 -5.81 -3.26
C PHE A 151 -5.00 -5.42 -2.85
N ALA A 152 -5.89 -5.16 -3.82
CA ALA A 152 -7.29 -4.83 -3.57
C ALA A 152 -8.02 -5.97 -2.84
N ASP A 153 -7.80 -7.22 -3.26
CA ASP A 153 -8.41 -8.41 -2.65
C ASP A 153 -7.88 -8.68 -1.23
N GLU A 154 -6.62 -8.38 -0.96
CA GLU A 154 -6.01 -8.45 0.37
C GLU A 154 -6.60 -7.41 1.33
N ILE A 155 -6.78 -6.17 0.87
CA ILE A 155 -7.47 -5.14 1.65
C ILE A 155 -8.92 -5.58 1.91
N GLY A 156 -9.64 -5.99 0.87
CA GLY A 156 -11.04 -6.42 0.97
C GLY A 156 -11.26 -7.52 2.01
N ARG A 157 -10.41 -8.56 2.00
CA ARG A 157 -10.45 -9.66 2.99
C ARG A 157 -10.10 -9.21 4.41
N THR A 158 -9.24 -8.21 4.55
CA THR A 158 -8.82 -7.68 5.85
C THR A 158 -9.92 -6.83 6.49
N LEU A 159 -10.78 -6.18 5.68
CA LEU A 159 -11.82 -5.27 6.15
C LEU A 159 -13.20 -5.92 6.40
N THR A 160 -13.38 -7.19 6.05
CA THR A 160 -14.59 -8.00 6.28
C THR A 160 -14.59 -8.70 7.64
#